data_AF-A9M4P5-F1
#
_entry.id   AF-A9M4P5-F1
#
_cell.length_a   1.000
_cell.length_b   1.000
_cell.length_c   1.000
_cell.angle_alpha   90.00
_cell.angle_beta   90.00
_cell.angle_gamma   90.00
#
_symmetry.space_group_name_H-M   'P 1'
#
loop_
_entity.id
_entity.type
_entity.pdbx_description
1 polymer ?
#
loop_
_entity_poly.entity_id
_entity_poly.type
_entity_poly.pdbx_seq_one_letter_code
_entity_poly.pdbx_strand_id
1 'polypeptide(L)'
;MIDKKVTKKVFDDTRVREKVEQNFHSTVYRSFSEFLDDQLTKAVNENATRNRQGEWVERSTLDRARILERKIHAQRRLERHHDEGGTMVEFLNSDKSQTFH
;
A
#
# COMPACT_ATOMS: atom_id res chain seq x y z
N MET A 1 0.74 -9.94 -15.65
CA MET A 1 0.52 -10.66 -14.37
C MET A 1 1.71 -10.39 -13.49
N ILE A 2 1.58 -9.51 -12.49
CA ILE A 2 2.66 -9.25 -11.53
C ILE A 2 2.60 -10.36 -10.47
N ASP A 3 3.69 -11.11 -10.36
CA ASP A 3 3.82 -12.26 -9.47
C ASP A 3 3.66 -11.83 -8.00
N LYS A 4 2.56 -12.27 -7.38
CA LYS A 4 2.24 -12.08 -5.95
C LYS A 4 3.30 -12.64 -4.99
N LYS A 5 4.29 -13.41 -5.49
CA LYS A 5 5.40 -13.95 -4.71
C LYS A 5 6.56 -12.97 -4.56
N VAL A 6 6.75 -12.04 -5.50
CA VAL A 6 7.88 -11.10 -5.47
C VAL A 6 7.64 -9.99 -4.44
N THR A 7 6.40 -9.53 -4.29
CA THR A 7 6.03 -8.49 -3.32
C THR A 7 6.08 -8.94 -1.86
N LYS A 8 6.11 -10.25 -1.56
CA LYS A 8 6.13 -10.74 -0.18
C LYS A 8 7.52 -11.11 0.34
N LYS A 9 8.47 -11.46 -0.55
CA LYS A 9 9.83 -11.87 -0.16
C LYS A 9 10.84 -10.73 -0.01
N VAL A 10 10.57 -9.56 -0.61
CA VAL A 10 11.49 -8.41 -0.54
C VAL A 10 11.39 -7.65 0.80
N PHE A 11 10.32 -7.86 1.57
CA PHE A 11 10.00 -7.06 2.78
C PHE A 11 10.08 -7.82 4.11
N ASP A 12 10.50 -9.10 4.10
CA ASP A 12 10.72 -9.88 5.33
C ASP A 12 12.10 -9.60 5.96
N ASP A 13 12.92 -8.77 5.29
CA ASP A 13 14.20 -8.30 5.79
C ASP A 13 13.96 -6.97 6.51
N THR A 14 13.89 -7.02 7.85
CA THR A 14 13.59 -5.86 8.71
C THR A 14 14.45 -4.64 8.39
N ARG A 15 15.70 -4.88 7.97
CA ARG A 15 16.65 -3.84 7.55
C ARG A 15 16.25 -3.13 6.25
N VAL A 16 15.64 -3.83 5.30
CA VAL A 16 15.16 -3.22 4.05
C VAL A 16 13.95 -2.34 4.36
N ARG A 17 13.05 -2.83 5.21
CA ARG A 17 11.89 -2.05 5.65
C ARG A 17 12.31 -0.77 6.40
N GLU A 18 13.23 -0.86 7.35
CA GLU A 18 13.74 0.30 8.10
C GLU A 18 14.38 1.34 7.17
N LYS A 19 15.19 0.91 6.19
CA LYS A 19 15.79 1.81 5.21
C LYS A 19 14.76 2.49 4.32
N VAL A 20 13.76 1.74 3.86
CA VAL A 20 12.67 2.30 3.03
C VAL A 20 11.83 3.29 3.84
N GLU A 21 11.54 2.99 5.12
CA GLU A 21 10.83 3.93 6.01
C GLU A 21 11.63 5.21 6.26
N GLN A 22 12.96 5.12 6.45
CA GLN A 22 13.83 6.29 6.65
C GLN A 22 13.96 7.17 5.41
N ASN A 23 13.98 6.58 4.22
CA ASN A 23 14.17 7.29 2.96
C ASN A 23 12.85 7.60 2.25
N PHE A 24 11.72 7.36 2.90
CA PHE A 24 10.40 7.65 2.34
C PHE A 24 10.12 9.16 2.40
N HIS A 25 10.07 9.79 1.24
CA HIS A 25 9.70 11.20 1.11
C HIS A 25 8.44 11.34 0.27
N SER A 26 7.41 11.95 0.85
CA SER A 26 6.14 12.22 0.19
C SER A 26 5.59 13.56 0.66
N THR A 27 4.98 14.31 -0.26
CA THR A 27 4.23 15.53 0.04
C THR A 27 2.81 15.23 0.53
N VAL A 28 2.31 14.02 0.22
CA VAL A 28 0.93 13.59 0.48
C VAL A 28 0.83 12.68 1.70
N TYR A 29 1.80 11.79 1.88
CA TYR A 29 1.83 10.79 2.95
C TYR A 29 2.78 11.20 4.06
N ARG A 30 2.34 11.09 5.31
CA ARG A 30 3.18 11.41 6.49
C ARG A 30 4.22 10.33 6.79
N SER A 31 3.96 9.11 6.33
CA SER A 31 4.84 7.97 6.53
C SER A 31 4.65 6.91 5.45
N PHE A 32 5.64 6.04 5.28
CA PHE A 32 5.54 4.89 4.38
C PHE A 32 4.39 3.95 4.75
N SER A 33 4.10 3.80 6.05
CA SER A 33 2.97 3.00 6.53
C SER A 33 1.62 3.52 6.02
N GLU A 34 1.44 4.85 5.98
CA GLU A 34 0.20 5.45 5.47
C GLU A 34 0.02 5.18 3.97
N PHE A 35 1.10 5.25 3.20
CA PHE A 35 1.11 4.87 1.79
C PHE A 35 0.75 3.39 1.59
N LEU A 36 1.36 2.49 2.38
CA LEU A 36 1.06 1.06 2.34
C LEU A 36 -0.38 0.76 2.74
N ASP A 37 -0.92 1.46 3.73
CA ASP A 37 -2.31 1.30 4.15
C ASP A 37 -3.30 1.65 3.03
N ASP A 38 -3.01 2.68 2.23
CA ASP A 38 -3.83 3.03 1.07
C ASP A 38 -3.73 1.95 -0.04
N GLN A 39 -2.54 1.41 -0.29
CA GLN A 39 -2.35 0.30 -1.22
C GLN A 39 -3.10 -0.96 -0.77
N LEU A 40 -3.02 -1.29 0.52
CA LEU A 40 -3.73 -2.42 1.11
C LEU A 40 -5.24 -2.20 1.10
N THR A 41 -5.70 -0.99 1.40
CA THR A 41 -7.13 -0.62 1.38
C THR A 41 -7.75 -0.90 0.02
N LYS A 42 -7.05 -0.60 -1.08
CA LYS A 42 -7.52 -0.93 -2.44
C LYS A 42 -7.66 -2.44 -2.67
N ALA A 43 -6.82 -3.26 -2.06
CA ALA A 43 -6.84 -4.71 -2.20
C ALA A 43 -7.91 -5.40 -1.35
N VAL A 44 -8.53 -4.71 -0.37
CA VAL A 44 -9.57 -5.28 0.49
C VAL A 44 -10.78 -5.71 -0.32
N ASN A 45 -11.31 -6.91 -0.09
CA ASN A 45 -12.58 -7.32 -0.66
C ASN A 45 -13.73 -6.60 0.07
N GLU A 46 -14.50 -5.81 -0.67
CA GLU A 46 -15.62 -5.04 -0.12
C GLU A 46 -16.81 -5.94 0.18
N ASN A 47 -17.03 -6.98 -0.62
CA ASN A 47 -18.22 -7.83 -0.51
C ASN A 47 -18.08 -8.92 0.54
N ALA A 48 -16.86 -9.38 0.83
CA ALA A 48 -16.65 -10.50 1.74
C ALA A 48 -15.41 -10.35 2.63
N THR A 49 -15.43 -11.02 3.78
CA THR A 49 -14.28 -11.16 4.69
C THR A 49 -14.11 -12.62 5.09
N ARG A 50 -12.95 -12.98 5.64
CA ARG A 50 -12.77 -14.30 6.26
C ARG A 50 -13.19 -14.28 7.73
N ASN A 51 -13.93 -15.29 8.16
CA ASN A 51 -14.22 -15.54 9.58
C ASN A 51 -13.02 -16.24 10.27
N ARG A 52 -13.16 -16.57 11.56
CA ARG A 52 -12.10 -17.24 12.35
C ARG A 52 -11.77 -18.65 11.83
N GLN A 53 -12.69 -19.28 11.12
CA GLN A 53 -12.56 -20.60 10.50
C GLN A 53 -11.97 -20.51 9.09
N GLY A 54 -11.72 -19.30 8.58
CA GLY A 54 -11.15 -19.07 7.25
C GLY A 54 -12.17 -19.06 6.11
N GLU A 55 -13.46 -19.16 6.41
CA GLU A 55 -14.55 -19.15 5.44
C GLU A 55 -14.87 -17.72 5.00
N TRP A 56 -15.27 -17.56 3.73
CA TRP A 56 -15.74 -16.27 3.23
C TRP A 56 -17.17 -16.02 3.70
N VAL A 57 -17.37 -14.91 4.40
CA VAL A 57 -18.68 -14.42 4.83
C VAL A 57 -18.96 -13.08 4.17
N GLU A 58 -20.19 -12.87 3.74
CA GLU A 58 -20.62 -11.62 3.12
C GLU A 58 -20.61 -10.48 4.15
N ARG A 59 -20.19 -9.29 3.71
CA ARG A 59 -20.23 -8.08 4.51
C ARG A 59 -21.61 -7.43 4.45
N SER A 60 -21.99 -6.77 5.53
CA SER A 60 -23.20 -5.94 5.54
C SER A 60 -23.11 -4.81 4.51
N THR A 61 -24.26 -4.33 4.02
CA THR A 61 -24.32 -3.18 3.10
C THR A 61 -23.61 -1.94 3.66
N LEU A 62 -23.73 -1.71 4.98
CA LEU A 62 -23.07 -0.59 5.65
C LEU A 62 -21.54 -0.75 5.65
N ASP A 63 -21.04 -1.96 5.92
CA ASP A 63 -19.59 -2.22 5.89
C ASP A 63 -19.03 -2.13 4.47
N ARG A 64 -19.78 -2.63 3.48
CA ARG A 64 -19.45 -2.47 2.06
C ARG A 64 -19.29 -1.00 1.69
N ALA A 65 -20.27 -0.17 2.05
CA ALA A 65 -20.25 1.27 1.78
C ALA A 65 -19.02 1.96 2.41
N ARG A 66 -18.71 1.65 3.68
CA ARG A 66 -17.53 2.20 4.37
C ARG A 66 -16.22 1.79 3.69
N ILE A 67 -16.10 0.56 3.22
CA ILE A 67 -14.89 0.11 2.52
C ILE A 67 -14.76 0.82 1.17
N LEU A 68 -15.85 0.94 0.42
CA LEU A 68 -15.86 1.65 -0.86
C LEU A 68 -15.45 3.13 -0.70
N GLU A 69 -16.00 3.81 0.31
CA GLU A 69 -15.60 5.18 0.65
C GLU A 69 -14.09 5.28 0.93
N ARG A 70 -13.56 4.39 1.77
CA ARG A 70 -12.12 4.33 2.07
C ARG A 70 -11.28 4.10 0.81
N LYS A 71 -11.72 3.21 -0.09
CA LYS A 71 -11.03 2.96 -1.36
C LYS A 71 -11.01 4.18 -2.26
N ILE A 72 -12.10 4.94 -2.33
CA ILE A 72 -12.16 6.17 -3.11
C ILE A 72 -11.16 7.20 -2.55
N HIS A 73 -11.12 7.37 -1.23
CA HIS A 73 -10.16 8.28 -0.60
C HIS A 73 -8.71 7.85 -0.81
N ALA A 74 -8.42 6.56 -0.64
CA ALA A 74 -7.10 5.99 -0.89
C ALA A 74 -6.67 6.19 -2.36
N GLN A 75 -7.57 5.93 -3.31
CA GLN A 75 -7.31 6.13 -4.73
C GLN A 75 -6.95 7.58 -5.05
N ARG A 76 -7.72 8.55 -4.53
CA ARG A 76 -7.46 9.98 -4.75
C ARG A 76 -6.13 10.44 -4.17
N ARG A 77 -5.75 9.92 -2.99
CA ARG A 77 -4.44 10.24 -2.39
C ARG A 77 -3.29 9.64 -3.18
N LEU A 78 -3.45 8.41 -3.66
CA LEU A 78 -2.45 7.78 -4.52
C LEU A 78 -2.28 8.53 -5.83
N GLU A 79 -3.38 8.90 -6.50
CA GLU A 79 -3.34 9.72 -7.72
C GLU A 79 -2.61 11.05 -7.48
N ARG A 80 -3.00 11.78 -6.42
CA ARG A 80 -2.30 13.01 -6.04
C ARG A 80 -0.82 12.78 -5.74
N HIS A 81 -0.50 11.66 -5.07
CA HIS A 81 0.87 11.31 -4.78
C HIS A 81 1.68 11.09 -6.07
N HIS A 82 1.12 10.42 -7.08
CA HIS A 82 1.75 10.29 -8.39
C HIS A 82 1.89 11.65 -9.10
N ASP A 83 0.86 12.50 -9.06
CA ASP A 83 0.84 13.81 -9.70
C ASP A 83 1.85 14.79 -9.09
N GLU A 84 2.05 14.75 -7.76
CA GLU A 84 2.96 15.62 -7.02
C GLU A 84 4.42 15.12 -6.97
N GLY A 85 4.76 14.08 -7.74
CA GLY A 85 6.14 13.60 -7.91
C GLY A 85 6.47 12.26 -7.27
N GLY A 86 5.50 11.57 -6.69
CA GLY A 86 5.65 10.23 -6.12
C GLY A 86 6.54 10.19 -4.89
N THR A 87 6.99 8.98 -4.53
CA THR A 87 8.00 8.78 -3.49
C THR A 87 9.34 8.53 -4.16
N MET A 88 10.35 9.34 -3.86
CA MET A 88 11.73 8.93 -4.11
C MET A 88 12.16 7.97 -3.00
N VAL A 89 12.36 6.70 -3.34
CA VAL A 89 13.04 5.75 -2.44
C VAL A 89 14.50 5.70 -2.85
N GLU A 90 15.35 6.48 -2.18
CA GLU A 90 16.79 6.39 -2.38
C GLU A 90 17.30 5.10 -1.73
N PHE A 91 17.48 4.04 -2.51
CA PHE A 91 18.26 2.92 -2.02
C PHE A 91 19.72 3.36 -1.97
N LEU A 92 20.25 3.57 -0.77
CA LEU A 92 21.69 3.63 -0.49
C LEU A 92 22.30 2.23 -0.69
N ASN A 93 22.24 1.75 -1.93
CA ASN A 93 23.20 0.82 -2.48
C ASN A 93 23.94 1.63 -3.54
N SER A 94 25.24 1.75 -3.35
CA SER A 94 26.17 2.30 -4.34
C SER A 94 25.74 1.92 -5.76
N ASP A 95 25.43 2.96 -6.55
CA ASP A 95 25.29 3.03 -8.00
C ASP A 95 23.93 3.08 -8.70
N LYS A 96 22.75 2.85 -8.08
CA LYS A 96 21.49 3.00 -8.85
C LYS A 96 20.30 3.49 -8.01
N SER A 97 19.98 4.78 -8.10
CA SER A 97 18.67 5.33 -7.72
C SER A 97 17.60 4.72 -8.63
N GLN A 98 16.58 4.07 -8.07
CA GLN A 98 15.41 3.61 -8.82
C GLN A 98 14.18 4.43 -8.40
N THR A 99 13.59 5.14 -9.35
CA THR A 99 12.31 5.83 -9.19
C THR A 99 11.19 4.83 -9.46
N PHE A 100 10.25 4.66 -8.52
CA PHE A 100 9.04 3.87 -8.76
C PHE A 100 7.91 4.82 -9.19
N HIS A 101 7.39 4.58 -10.39
CA HIS A 101 6.21 5.26 -10.93
C HIS A 101 4.95 4.44 -10.72
#